data_AF-A0A1W9I231-F1
#
_entry.id   AF-A0A1W9I231-F1
#
_cell.length_a   1.000
_cell.length_b   1.000
_cell.length_c   1.000
_cell.angle_alpha   90.00
_cell.angle_beta   90.00
_cell.angle_gamma   90.00
#
_symmetry.space_group_name_H-M   'P 1'
#
loop_
_entity.id
_entity.type
_entity.pdbx_description
1 polymer ?
#
loop_
_entity_poly.entity_id
_entity_poly.type
_entity_poly.pdbx_seq_one_letter_code
_entity_poly.pdbx_strand_id
1 'polypeptide(L)'
;MSSPEEKAREYLATKALYMLGDLTTERPHPQTTQLSQLANSDLSKILLIIKNIELKLVSDLKTHLNEINLLQSDIEQTLRENGKIFICGCGATGRLALTLEFLWRSLSPNNLRDKVIGFMAGGDVALVRSLERIEDSPEMGSQHLRSLGFTQNDLLISCTEGGETPYVIGATEEAAWVSKRKPYFLFCNSTSILSEKVERSKRVIENNNIISISLAIDPMVLAGSTRLQATTALLLTVGSALFPKVSANDPSAFFDEYESDIQNLDFLKLKPFIELESITYQKNEKTLYETKDYGITILTDTTERSPTFSLTPFENFREESNENSLCYLHLVPTKSTYEAWQKLLNRPPRGEGRPDWIIAKGEEWVFGYDFSVIGKENRLNRLKGISHTFNIRDQDESISFEFRGAVANFPLKTEKLFLKHLILKVLLNTHSTLVMGRLNRYQNNIMTYVKPSCGKLVDRAIRNILFILKHSDNHLGVSYDELAYKVFQEMPQLHSSEAIVMKIISGITKH
;
A
#
# COMPACT_ATOMS: atom_id res chain seq x y z
N MET A 1 5.39 28.48 15.03
CA MET A 1 5.65 27.45 14.01
C MET A 1 6.80 27.94 13.16
N SER A 2 7.79 27.11 12.84
CA SER A 2 8.93 27.49 11.99
C SER A 2 8.47 27.96 10.61
N SER A 3 9.17 28.94 10.03
CA SER A 3 8.86 29.47 8.69
C SER A 3 9.06 28.41 7.59
N PRO A 4 8.44 28.55 6.41
CA PRO A 4 8.76 27.71 5.25
C PRO A 4 10.26 27.63 4.93
N GLU A 5 11.00 28.75 5.02
CA GLU A 5 12.44 28.76 4.76
C GLU A 5 13.25 28.01 5.82
N GLU A 6 12.85 28.09 7.10
CA GLU A 6 13.48 27.31 8.17
C GLU A 6 13.27 25.82 7.97
N LYS A 7 12.04 25.39 7.66
CA LYS A 7 11.73 23.99 7.38
C LYS A 7 12.50 23.46 6.16
N ALA A 8 12.63 24.28 5.12
CA ALA A 8 13.45 23.92 3.96
C ALA A 8 14.93 23.75 4.34
N ARG A 9 15.49 24.63 5.18
CA ARG A 9 16.87 24.48 5.69
C ARG A 9 17.07 23.22 6.53
N GLU A 10 16.14 22.92 7.43
CA GLU A 10 16.15 21.70 8.25
C GLU A 10 16.10 20.43 7.38
N TYR A 11 15.24 20.42 6.36
CA TYR A 11 15.16 19.32 5.40
C TYR A 11 16.45 19.19 4.60
N LEU A 12 16.99 20.29 4.06
CA LEU A 12 18.21 20.28 3.25
C LEU A 12 19.43 19.80 4.06
N ALA A 13 19.49 20.07 5.36
CA ALA A 13 20.53 19.55 6.25
C ALA A 13 20.48 18.02 6.40
N THR A 14 19.31 17.40 6.16
CA THR A 14 19.09 15.95 6.30
C THR A 14 18.72 15.27 4.98
N LYS A 15 18.76 15.97 3.84
CA LYS A 15 18.24 15.50 2.54
C LYS A 15 18.85 14.19 2.05
N ALA A 16 20.11 13.91 2.40
CA ALA A 16 20.78 12.66 2.03
C ALA A 16 20.05 11.41 2.57
N LEU A 17 19.28 11.55 3.67
CA LEU A 17 18.46 10.46 4.21
C LEU A 17 17.22 10.16 3.35
N TYR A 18 16.83 11.06 2.46
CA TYR A 18 15.56 11.02 1.73
C TYR A 18 15.71 11.06 0.21
N MET A 19 16.91 11.33 -0.31
CA MET A 19 17.23 11.29 -1.75
C MET A 19 17.29 9.85 -2.26
N LEU A 20 16.12 9.27 -2.50
CA LEU A 20 15.94 7.86 -2.84
C LEU A 20 15.66 7.64 -4.34
N GLY A 21 15.82 8.68 -5.17
CA GLY A 21 15.49 8.64 -6.60
C GLY A 21 16.26 7.60 -7.42
N ASP A 22 17.42 7.17 -6.93
CA ASP A 22 18.22 6.13 -7.58
C ASP A 22 17.67 4.72 -7.34
N LEU A 23 16.77 4.53 -6.37
CA LEU A 23 16.14 3.25 -6.10
C LEU A 23 15.20 2.85 -7.26
N THR A 24 15.24 1.58 -7.66
CA THR A 24 14.37 1.05 -8.72
C THR A 24 12.89 1.31 -8.44
N THR A 25 12.47 1.20 -7.18
CA THR A 25 11.09 1.47 -6.74
C THR A 25 10.63 2.93 -6.94
N GLU A 26 11.55 3.88 -7.10
CA GLU A 26 11.26 5.30 -7.33
C GLU A 26 11.38 5.72 -8.81
N ARG A 27 11.92 4.85 -9.68
CA ARG A 27 12.13 5.15 -11.10
C ARG A 27 10.84 4.99 -11.93
N PRO A 28 10.73 5.69 -13.06
CA PRO A 28 9.66 5.44 -14.03
C PRO A 28 9.85 4.09 -14.74
N HIS A 29 8.76 3.33 -14.89
CA HIS A 29 8.79 2.10 -15.66
C HIS A 29 8.89 2.42 -17.17
N PRO A 30 9.83 1.80 -17.91
CA PRO A 30 10.07 2.14 -19.33
C PRO A 30 8.88 1.84 -20.26
N GLN A 31 8.14 0.76 -20.01
CA GLN A 31 6.96 0.38 -20.80
C GLN A 31 5.69 1.21 -20.53
N THR A 32 5.66 2.06 -19.49
CA THR A 32 4.46 2.82 -19.11
C THR A 32 4.65 4.33 -19.18
N THR A 33 5.66 4.82 -19.90
CA THR A 33 5.91 6.28 -20.04
C THR A 33 4.73 7.07 -20.59
N GLN A 34 3.81 6.43 -21.32
CA GLN A 34 2.57 7.06 -21.84
C GLN A 34 1.33 6.73 -20.98
N LEU A 35 1.49 6.30 -19.72
CA LEU A 35 0.38 5.82 -18.88
C LEU A 35 -0.80 6.80 -18.80
N SER A 36 -0.56 8.09 -18.56
CA SER A 36 -1.64 9.09 -18.46
C SER A 36 -2.37 9.30 -19.80
N GLN A 37 -1.66 9.26 -20.93
CA GLN A 37 -2.24 9.38 -22.26
C GLN A 37 -3.11 8.16 -22.58
N LEU A 38 -2.54 6.95 -22.41
CA LEU A 38 -3.23 5.70 -22.72
C LEU A 38 -4.45 5.46 -21.81
N ALA A 39 -4.42 5.88 -20.55
CA ALA A 39 -5.60 5.83 -19.66
C ALA A 39 -6.82 6.57 -20.24
N ASN A 40 -6.58 7.58 -21.08
CA ASN A 40 -7.62 8.35 -21.75
C ASN A 40 -7.91 7.86 -23.18
N SER A 41 -6.88 7.58 -23.97
CA SER A 41 -7.01 7.30 -25.41
C SER A 41 -7.15 5.83 -25.77
N ASP A 42 -6.57 4.91 -24.99
CA ASP A 42 -6.52 3.47 -25.32
C ASP A 42 -6.36 2.61 -24.06
N LEU A 43 -7.47 2.44 -23.34
CA LEU A 43 -7.52 1.61 -22.13
C LEU A 43 -7.12 0.16 -22.39
N SER A 44 -7.47 -0.38 -23.57
CA SER A 44 -7.17 -1.77 -23.91
C SER A 44 -5.67 -2.01 -23.96
N LYS A 45 -4.93 -1.13 -24.64
CA LYS A 45 -3.47 -1.23 -24.74
C LYS A 45 -2.79 -1.17 -23.37
N ILE A 46 -3.17 -0.22 -22.52
CA ILE A 46 -2.52 -0.10 -21.21
C ILE A 46 -2.87 -1.23 -20.26
N LEU A 47 -4.10 -1.76 -20.30
CA LEU A 47 -4.50 -2.93 -19.51
C LEU A 47 -3.66 -4.17 -19.88
N LEU A 48 -3.39 -4.38 -21.17
CA LEU A 48 -2.51 -5.47 -21.62
C LEU A 48 -1.06 -5.27 -21.21
N ILE A 49 -0.54 -4.03 -21.25
CA ILE A 49 0.80 -3.71 -20.75
C ILE A 49 0.90 -4.04 -19.25
N ILE A 50 -0.06 -3.60 -18.44
CA ILE A 50 -0.07 -3.86 -16.99
C ILE A 50 -0.13 -5.37 -16.71
N LYS A 51 -0.99 -6.11 -17.42
CA LYS A 51 -1.06 -7.57 -17.30
C LYS A 51 0.29 -8.24 -17.57
N ASN A 52 1.01 -7.82 -18.61
CA ASN A 52 2.32 -8.37 -18.94
C ASN A 52 3.38 -8.06 -17.88
N ILE A 53 3.32 -6.88 -17.25
CA ILE A 53 4.19 -6.50 -16.13
C ILE A 53 3.91 -7.41 -14.92
N GLU A 54 2.64 -7.69 -14.61
CA GLU A 54 2.28 -8.63 -13.53
C GLU A 54 2.75 -10.07 -13.81
N LEU A 55 2.68 -10.55 -15.06
CA LEU A 55 3.22 -11.86 -15.43
C LEU A 55 4.75 -11.90 -15.32
N LYS A 56 5.45 -10.86 -15.78
CA LYS A 56 6.90 -10.77 -15.63
C LYS A 56 7.31 -10.78 -14.16
N LEU A 57 6.59 -10.06 -13.31
CA LEU A 57 6.82 -10.05 -11.87
C LEU A 57 6.84 -11.47 -11.29
N VAL A 58 5.91 -12.34 -11.71
CA VAL A 58 5.87 -13.73 -11.23
C VAL A 58 7.12 -14.50 -11.64
N SER A 59 7.56 -14.34 -12.89
CA SER A 59 8.80 -14.95 -13.39
C SER A 59 10.02 -14.51 -12.57
N ASP A 60 10.14 -13.22 -12.28
CA ASP A 60 11.23 -12.67 -11.46
C ASP A 60 11.24 -13.29 -10.05
N LEU A 61 10.06 -13.43 -9.42
CA LEU A 61 9.94 -13.98 -8.07
C LEU A 61 10.20 -15.48 -7.98
N LYS A 62 9.92 -16.26 -9.03
CA LYS A 62 10.24 -17.69 -9.07
C LYS A 62 11.75 -17.96 -8.96
N THR A 63 12.60 -16.98 -9.25
CA THR A 63 14.05 -17.12 -9.06
C THR A 63 14.46 -17.17 -7.57
N HIS A 64 13.58 -16.78 -6.66
CA HIS A 64 13.80 -16.76 -5.20
C HIS A 64 13.16 -17.93 -4.44
N LEU A 65 12.74 -19.00 -5.14
CA LEU A 65 12.05 -20.13 -4.52
C LEU A 65 12.87 -20.80 -3.41
N ASN A 66 14.20 -20.80 -3.49
CA ASN A 66 15.05 -21.37 -2.45
C ASN A 66 14.96 -20.59 -1.14
N GLU A 67 15.03 -19.26 -1.20
CA GLU A 67 14.87 -18.37 -0.05
C GLU A 67 13.46 -18.45 0.53
N ILE A 68 12.44 -18.59 -0.32
CA ILE A 68 11.04 -18.75 0.09
C ILE A 68 10.81 -20.10 0.78
N ASN A 69 11.40 -21.18 0.28
CA ASN A 69 11.35 -22.49 0.92
C ASN A 69 12.04 -22.48 2.28
N LEU A 70 13.14 -21.74 2.42
CA LEU A 70 13.79 -21.54 3.72
C LEU A 70 12.87 -20.78 4.69
N LEU A 71 12.26 -19.68 4.23
CA LEU A 71 11.28 -18.93 5.02
C LEU A 71 10.10 -19.80 5.47
N GLN A 72 9.57 -20.65 4.59
CA GLN A 72 8.52 -21.62 4.93
C GLN A 72 9.00 -22.56 6.05
N SER A 73 10.20 -23.13 5.91
CA SER A 73 10.77 -24.06 6.90
C SER A 73 10.89 -23.43 8.29
N ASP A 74 11.36 -22.18 8.35
CA ASP A 74 11.52 -21.42 9.59
C ASP A 74 10.17 -21.03 10.20
N ILE A 75 9.18 -20.66 9.38
CA ILE A 75 7.78 -20.45 9.82
C ILE A 75 7.24 -21.74 10.45
N GLU A 76 7.37 -22.87 9.75
CA GLU A 76 6.86 -24.16 10.23
C GLU A 76 7.52 -24.57 11.54
N GLN A 77 8.85 -24.45 11.62
CA GLN A 77 9.60 -24.75 12.84
C GLN A 77 9.16 -23.85 14.00
N THR A 78 9.00 -22.56 13.76
CA THR A 78 8.54 -21.60 14.78
C THR A 78 7.19 -22.01 15.35
N LEU A 79 6.24 -22.35 14.47
CA LEU A 79 4.92 -22.80 14.89
C LEU A 79 4.95 -24.17 15.60
N ARG A 80 5.82 -25.11 15.17
CA ARG A 80 6.00 -26.42 15.83
C ARG A 80 6.53 -26.27 17.26
N GLU A 81 7.45 -25.32 17.47
CA GLU A 81 8.00 -24.97 18.78
C GLU A 81 7.09 -24.01 19.58
N ASN A 82 5.82 -23.88 19.18
CA ASN A 82 4.80 -23.06 19.84
C ASN A 82 5.08 -21.53 19.85
N GLY A 83 6.07 -21.07 19.08
CA GLY A 83 6.30 -19.65 18.82
C GLY A 83 5.21 -19.02 17.94
N LYS A 84 5.30 -17.71 17.76
CA LYS A 84 4.42 -16.89 16.91
C LYS A 84 5.21 -16.29 15.74
N ILE A 85 4.48 -15.97 14.69
CA ILE A 85 4.98 -15.25 13.51
C ILE A 85 4.47 -13.82 13.57
N PHE A 86 5.38 -12.87 13.55
CA PHE A 86 5.08 -11.45 13.46
C PHE A 86 5.38 -10.98 12.04
N ILE A 87 4.50 -10.16 11.48
CA ILE A 87 4.68 -9.56 10.15
C ILE A 87 4.51 -8.07 10.30
N CYS A 88 5.49 -7.28 9.85
CA CYS A 88 5.44 -5.83 9.98
C CYS A 88 5.65 -5.10 8.66
N GLY A 89 5.09 -3.90 8.55
CA GLY A 89 5.32 -3.00 7.43
C GLY A 89 4.83 -1.57 7.71
N CYS A 90 4.89 -0.70 6.70
CA CYS A 90 4.32 0.64 6.77
C CYS A 90 3.46 0.92 5.52
N GLY A 91 2.43 1.75 5.63
CA GLY A 91 1.57 2.07 4.49
C GLY A 91 1.03 0.80 3.81
N ALA A 92 1.33 0.61 2.52
CA ALA A 92 0.87 -0.55 1.76
C ALA A 92 1.43 -1.87 2.29
N THR A 93 2.70 -1.95 2.71
CA THR A 93 3.25 -3.16 3.35
C THR A 93 2.69 -3.42 4.74
N GLY A 94 2.31 -2.37 5.47
CA GLY A 94 1.60 -2.52 6.74
C GLY A 94 0.20 -3.12 6.55
N ARG A 95 -0.55 -2.64 5.54
CA ARG A 95 -1.86 -3.19 5.17
C ARG A 95 -1.76 -4.61 4.62
N LEU A 96 -0.67 -4.95 3.94
CA LEU A 96 -0.31 -6.33 3.58
C LEU A 96 -0.16 -7.19 4.84
N ALA A 97 0.56 -6.72 5.86
CA ALA A 97 0.75 -7.48 7.10
C ALA A 97 -0.58 -7.78 7.81
N LEU A 98 -1.47 -6.78 7.90
CA LEU A 98 -2.82 -6.96 8.42
C LEU A 98 -3.68 -7.90 7.56
N THR A 99 -3.51 -7.86 6.23
CA THR A 99 -4.20 -8.77 5.31
C THR A 99 -3.75 -10.22 5.52
N LEU A 100 -2.46 -10.47 5.70
CA LEU A 100 -1.94 -11.81 6.01
C LEU A 100 -2.42 -12.32 7.36
N GLU A 101 -2.46 -11.48 8.40
CA GLU A 101 -3.08 -11.85 9.68
C GLU A 101 -4.56 -12.20 9.52
N PHE A 102 -5.35 -11.34 8.86
CA PHE A 102 -6.77 -11.59 8.61
C PHE A 102 -7.00 -12.94 7.90
N LEU A 103 -6.24 -13.21 6.84
CA LEU A 103 -6.35 -14.45 6.07
C LEU A 103 -5.91 -15.66 6.90
N TRP A 104 -4.78 -15.57 7.62
CA TRP A 104 -4.34 -16.64 8.53
C TRP A 104 -5.43 -16.99 9.54
N ARG A 105 -6.02 -15.98 10.17
CA ARG A 105 -7.08 -16.17 11.16
C ARG A 105 -8.36 -16.77 10.58
N SER A 106 -8.61 -16.54 9.30
CA SER A 106 -9.80 -17.04 8.59
C SER A 106 -9.62 -18.47 8.10
N LEU A 107 -8.38 -18.88 7.80
CA LEU A 107 -8.07 -20.19 7.22
C LEU A 107 -7.51 -21.20 8.23
N SER A 108 -6.92 -20.73 9.34
CA SER A 108 -6.22 -21.58 10.29
C SER A 108 -7.15 -22.24 11.31
N PRO A 109 -6.80 -23.43 11.81
CA PRO A 109 -7.53 -24.06 12.90
C PRO A 109 -7.47 -23.20 14.17
N ASN A 110 -8.46 -23.35 15.05
CA ASN A 110 -8.65 -22.51 16.25
C ASN A 110 -7.39 -22.40 17.13
N ASN A 111 -6.61 -23.47 17.29
CA ASN A 111 -5.39 -23.48 18.10
C ASN A 111 -4.22 -22.70 17.48
N LEU A 112 -4.27 -22.40 16.17
CA LEU A 112 -3.27 -21.63 15.45
C LEU A 112 -3.75 -20.21 15.12
N ARG A 113 -5.02 -19.89 15.34
CA ARG A 113 -5.65 -18.63 14.92
C ARG A 113 -4.84 -17.40 15.36
N ASP A 114 -4.38 -17.35 16.60
CA ASP A 114 -3.65 -16.21 17.15
C ASP A 114 -2.10 -16.37 17.08
N LYS A 115 -1.59 -17.23 16.18
CA LYS A 115 -0.15 -17.46 15.98
C LYS A 115 0.51 -16.56 14.95
N VAL A 116 -0.26 -15.87 14.10
CA VAL A 116 0.25 -14.86 13.17
C VAL A 116 -0.27 -13.50 13.60
N ILE A 117 0.62 -12.53 13.72
CA ILE A 117 0.33 -11.17 14.19
C ILE A 117 0.86 -10.19 13.14
N GLY A 118 -0.05 -9.49 12.49
CA GLY A 118 0.28 -8.38 11.59
C GLY A 118 0.27 -7.07 12.37
N PHE A 119 1.24 -6.19 12.12
CA PHE A 119 1.24 -4.86 12.70
C PHE A 119 1.89 -3.84 11.77
N MET A 120 1.56 -2.57 11.95
CA MET A 120 2.08 -1.48 11.13
C MET A 120 2.25 -0.19 11.91
N ALA A 121 3.06 0.70 11.38
CA ALA A 121 3.17 2.08 11.86
C ALA A 121 1.76 2.71 11.94
N GLY A 122 1.39 3.22 13.12
CA GLY A 122 0.07 3.80 13.35
C GLY A 122 -1.04 2.79 13.68
N GLY A 123 -0.70 1.52 13.94
CA GLY A 123 -1.67 0.49 14.37
C GLY A 123 -2.80 0.25 13.37
N ASP A 124 -3.91 -0.33 13.81
CA ASP A 124 -4.98 -0.72 12.89
C ASP A 124 -5.73 0.46 12.27
N VAL A 125 -5.69 1.66 12.86
CA VAL A 125 -6.33 2.82 12.22
C VAL A 125 -5.61 3.21 10.94
N ALA A 126 -4.32 2.89 10.82
CA ALA A 126 -3.57 3.12 9.60
C ALA A 126 -4.12 2.31 8.42
N LEU A 127 -4.90 1.24 8.68
CA LEU A 127 -5.66 0.51 7.66
C LEU A 127 -6.64 1.42 6.91
N VAL A 128 -7.26 2.38 7.60
CA VAL A 128 -8.34 3.25 7.08
C VAL A 128 -7.89 4.69 6.79
N ARG A 129 -6.82 5.15 7.44
CA ARG A 129 -6.28 6.49 7.26
C ARG A 129 -4.77 6.49 7.47
N SER A 130 -4.01 6.91 6.46
CA SER A 130 -2.56 7.07 6.62
C SER A 130 -2.24 8.10 7.70
N LEU A 131 -1.35 7.71 8.62
CA LEU A 131 -0.85 8.56 9.69
C LEU A 131 0.57 9.01 9.34
N GLU A 132 0.78 10.32 9.29
CA GLU A 132 2.06 10.92 8.88
C GLU A 132 3.09 10.83 10.01
N ARG A 133 4.38 10.76 9.64
CA ARG A 133 5.57 10.85 10.53
C ARG A 133 5.85 9.67 11.48
N ILE A 134 4.95 8.69 11.59
CA ILE A 134 5.21 7.47 12.39
C ILE A 134 6.27 6.60 11.70
N GLU A 135 6.24 6.55 10.37
CA GLU A 135 7.13 5.68 9.58
C GLU A 135 8.62 6.03 9.66
N ASP A 136 8.92 7.28 10.05
CA ASP A 136 10.27 7.82 10.14
C ASP A 136 10.98 7.49 11.47
N SER A 137 10.31 6.82 12.44
CA SER A 137 10.91 6.46 13.75
C SER A 137 11.22 4.96 13.89
N PRO A 138 12.50 4.57 13.95
CA PRO A 138 12.91 3.22 14.32
C PRO A 138 12.45 2.79 15.73
N GLU A 139 12.50 3.71 16.69
CA GLU A 139 12.16 3.44 18.09
C GLU A 139 10.70 3.03 18.23
N MET A 140 9.80 3.66 17.48
CA MET A 140 8.38 3.28 17.44
C MET A 140 8.19 1.85 16.93
N GLY A 141 8.94 1.43 15.90
CA GLY A 141 8.90 0.05 15.40
C GLY A 141 9.35 -0.98 16.44
N SER A 142 10.47 -0.72 17.10
CA SER A 142 11.00 -1.54 18.20
C SER A 142 10.01 -1.63 19.39
N GLN A 143 9.45 -0.49 19.82
CA GLN A 143 8.48 -0.43 20.91
C GLN A 143 7.17 -1.15 20.56
N HIS A 144 6.65 -0.97 19.35
CA HIS A 144 5.43 -1.64 18.91
C HIS A 144 5.62 -3.16 18.92
N LEU A 145 6.74 -3.68 18.38
CA LEU A 145 7.05 -5.11 18.43
C LEU A 145 7.04 -5.65 19.88
N ARG A 146 7.74 -4.98 20.81
CA ARG A 146 7.73 -5.38 22.23
C ARG A 146 6.34 -5.32 22.85
N SER A 147 5.55 -4.29 22.53
CA SER A 147 4.20 -4.11 23.09
C SER A 147 3.23 -5.23 22.70
N LEU A 148 3.48 -5.90 21.57
CA LEU A 148 2.70 -7.06 21.12
C LEU A 148 3.15 -8.38 21.78
N GLY A 149 4.10 -8.32 22.70
CA GLY A 149 4.61 -9.48 23.44
C GLY A 149 5.51 -10.38 22.62
N PHE A 150 6.34 -9.79 21.75
CA PHE A 150 7.39 -10.52 21.03
C PHE A 150 8.41 -11.13 22.00
N THR A 151 8.79 -12.39 21.79
CA THR A 151 9.66 -13.16 22.68
C THR A 151 10.80 -13.84 21.93
N GLN A 152 11.72 -14.43 22.69
CA GLN A 152 12.87 -15.14 22.16
C GLN A 152 12.55 -16.34 21.24
N ASN A 153 11.31 -16.84 21.25
CA ASN A 153 10.88 -18.01 20.48
C ASN A 153 10.13 -17.65 19.20
N ASP A 154 9.90 -16.36 18.96
CA ASP A 154 9.07 -15.86 17.87
C ASP A 154 9.92 -15.48 16.64
N LEU A 155 9.27 -15.48 15.48
CA LEU A 155 9.88 -15.09 14.20
C LEU A 155 9.26 -13.78 13.73
N LEU A 156 10.09 -12.81 13.33
CA LEU A 156 9.63 -11.59 12.66
C LEU A 156 9.93 -11.68 11.15
N ILE A 157 8.94 -11.29 10.36
CA ILE A 157 9.04 -11.09 8.91
C ILE A 157 8.75 -9.61 8.62
N SER A 158 9.79 -8.87 8.31
CA SER A 158 9.73 -7.45 8.02
C SER A 158 9.58 -7.21 6.52
N CYS A 159 8.49 -6.56 6.14
CA CYS A 159 8.19 -6.19 4.76
C CYS A 159 8.38 -4.68 4.57
N THR A 160 9.26 -4.28 3.66
CA THR A 160 9.43 -2.87 3.25
C THR A 160 9.66 -2.82 1.76
N GLU A 161 8.84 -2.10 1.00
CA GLU A 161 8.93 -2.14 -0.46
C GLU A 161 10.29 -1.64 -0.94
N GLY A 162 10.77 -0.52 -0.41
CA GLY A 162 12.02 0.06 -0.85
C GLY A 162 13.25 -0.46 -0.08
N GLY A 163 13.10 -1.06 1.10
CA GLY A 163 14.23 -1.51 1.93
C GLY A 163 14.80 -0.45 2.87
N GLU A 164 14.19 0.74 2.93
CA GLU A 164 14.70 1.89 3.68
C GLU A 164 13.79 2.39 4.80
N THR A 165 12.64 1.77 5.07
CA THR A 165 11.66 2.32 6.03
C THR A 165 12.18 2.27 7.48
N PRO A 166 12.43 3.41 8.16
CA PRO A 166 13.02 3.43 9.51
C PRO A 166 12.24 2.61 10.55
N TYR A 167 10.91 2.73 10.59
CA TYR A 167 10.05 1.94 11.48
C TYR A 167 10.25 0.43 11.32
N VAL A 168 10.31 -0.06 10.08
CA VAL A 168 10.47 -1.48 9.78
C VAL A 168 11.88 -1.95 10.14
N ILE A 169 12.88 -1.12 9.86
CA ILE A 169 14.28 -1.36 10.27
C ILE A 169 14.36 -1.51 11.80
N GLY A 170 13.77 -0.59 12.58
CA GLY A 170 13.80 -0.64 14.04
C GLY A 170 13.11 -1.88 14.63
N ALA A 171 11.98 -2.32 14.06
CA ALA A 171 11.35 -3.59 14.44
C ALA A 171 12.26 -4.80 14.13
N THR A 172 12.97 -4.77 13.01
CA THR A 172 13.86 -5.85 12.57
C THR A 172 15.08 -5.97 13.48
N GLU A 173 15.71 -4.84 13.81
CA GLU A 173 16.85 -4.78 14.71
C GLU A 173 16.47 -5.23 16.13
N GLU A 174 15.28 -4.86 16.60
CA GLU A 174 14.73 -5.34 17.87
C GLU A 174 14.56 -6.87 17.86
N ALA A 175 13.97 -7.43 16.80
CA ALA A 175 13.77 -8.86 16.70
C ALA A 175 15.08 -9.63 16.67
N ALA A 176 16.10 -9.11 15.98
CA ALA A 176 17.44 -9.69 15.93
C ALA A 176 18.14 -9.65 17.30
N TRP A 177 17.78 -8.70 18.16
CA TRP A 177 18.30 -8.59 19.52
C TRP A 177 17.57 -9.53 20.51
N VAL A 178 16.24 -9.64 20.40
CA VAL A 178 15.41 -10.42 21.35
C VAL A 178 15.34 -11.91 21.00
N SER A 179 15.23 -12.24 19.71
CA SER A 179 14.93 -13.60 19.25
C SER A 179 16.17 -14.46 19.05
N LYS A 180 16.05 -15.75 19.40
CA LYS A 180 17.02 -16.76 18.97
C LYS A 180 16.87 -17.09 17.47
N ARG A 181 15.77 -16.69 16.85
CA ARG A 181 15.49 -16.84 15.42
C ARG A 181 15.89 -15.56 14.70
N LYS A 182 16.58 -15.71 13.57
CA LYS A 182 16.93 -14.56 12.74
C LYS A 182 15.64 -13.98 12.12
N PRO A 183 15.33 -12.69 12.29
CA PRO A 183 14.24 -12.08 11.57
C PRO A 183 14.55 -12.02 10.08
N TYR A 184 13.49 -12.03 9.27
CA TYR A 184 13.57 -11.84 7.83
C TYR A 184 13.31 -10.38 7.46
N PHE A 185 14.12 -9.82 6.55
CA PHE A 185 13.99 -8.46 6.03
C PHE A 185 13.82 -8.51 4.51
N LEU A 186 12.59 -8.35 4.03
CA LEU A 186 12.21 -8.47 2.62
C LEU A 186 12.01 -7.09 1.99
N PHE A 187 12.62 -6.89 0.81
CA PHE A 187 12.54 -5.64 0.06
C PHE A 187 12.64 -5.84 -1.46
N CYS A 188 12.26 -4.82 -2.24
CA CYS A 188 12.11 -4.93 -3.70
C CYS A 188 13.16 -4.18 -4.54
N ASN A 189 14.14 -3.54 -3.90
CA ASN A 189 15.33 -3.00 -4.59
C ASN A 189 16.47 -4.02 -4.56
N SER A 190 17.47 -3.89 -5.44
CA SER A 190 18.65 -4.74 -5.34
C SER A 190 19.46 -4.43 -4.08
N THR A 191 20.03 -5.47 -3.48
CA THR A 191 20.95 -5.36 -2.33
C THR A 191 22.09 -4.37 -2.60
N SER A 192 22.66 -4.40 -3.81
CA SER A 192 23.79 -3.53 -4.19
C SER A 192 23.41 -2.05 -4.15
N ILE A 193 22.27 -1.68 -4.71
CA ILE A 193 21.81 -0.28 -4.75
C ILE A 193 21.55 0.22 -3.33
N LEU A 194 20.87 -0.57 -2.48
CA LEU A 194 20.58 -0.16 -1.11
C LEU A 194 21.84 -0.04 -0.26
N SER A 195 22.76 -1.00 -0.37
CA SER A 195 23.99 -1.00 0.43
C SER A 195 24.95 0.12 0.03
N GLU A 196 24.93 0.54 -1.24
CA GLU A 196 25.75 1.66 -1.72
C GLU A 196 25.14 3.03 -1.38
N LYS A 197 23.81 3.18 -1.50
CA LYS A 197 23.15 4.49 -1.48
C LYS A 197 22.45 4.82 -0.17
N VAL A 198 22.10 3.83 0.66
CA VAL A 198 21.24 4.02 1.83
C VAL A 198 21.86 3.36 3.07
N GLU A 199 22.57 4.17 3.87
CA GLU A 199 23.31 3.70 5.04
C GLU A 199 22.45 2.91 6.04
N ARG A 200 21.21 3.36 6.31
CA ARG A 200 20.31 2.64 7.22
C ARG A 200 19.88 1.27 6.69
N SER A 201 19.79 1.10 5.37
CA SER A 201 19.50 -0.18 4.73
C SER A 201 20.71 -1.09 4.79
N LYS A 202 21.91 -0.56 4.49
CA LYS A 202 23.18 -1.28 4.60
C LYS A 202 23.36 -1.92 5.97
N ARG A 203 23.10 -1.17 7.04
CA ARG A 203 23.21 -1.63 8.43
C ARG A 203 22.40 -2.89 8.72
N VAL A 204 21.19 -3.00 8.16
CA VAL A 204 20.31 -4.16 8.36
C VAL A 204 20.70 -5.31 7.43
N ILE A 205 21.06 -4.99 6.19
CA ILE A 205 21.44 -5.96 5.16
C ILE A 205 22.73 -6.71 5.54
N GLU A 206 23.72 -6.00 6.09
CA GLU A 206 25.03 -6.56 6.48
C GLU A 206 25.02 -7.20 7.87
N ASN A 207 23.89 -7.18 8.59
CA ASN A 207 23.78 -7.78 9.91
C ASN A 207 23.59 -9.30 9.81
N ASN A 208 24.61 -10.07 10.26
CA ASN A 208 24.60 -11.53 10.23
C ASN A 208 23.48 -12.21 11.07
N ASN A 209 22.82 -11.46 11.96
CA ASN A 209 21.67 -11.94 12.72
C ASN A 209 20.33 -11.72 11.99
N ILE A 210 20.34 -11.17 10.78
CA ILE A 210 19.16 -10.88 9.97
C ILE A 210 19.26 -11.63 8.64
N ILE A 211 18.16 -12.24 8.19
CA ILE A 211 18.07 -12.85 6.86
C ILE A 211 17.46 -11.84 5.90
N SER A 212 18.27 -11.23 5.04
CA SER A 212 17.81 -10.25 4.06
C SER A 212 17.48 -10.93 2.72
N ILE A 213 16.27 -10.69 2.20
CA ILE A 213 15.82 -11.21 0.90
C ILE A 213 15.47 -10.02 -0.01
N SER A 214 16.29 -9.87 -1.06
CA SER A 214 16.09 -8.89 -2.12
C SER A 214 15.22 -9.49 -3.22
N LEU A 215 13.92 -9.21 -3.20
CA LEU A 215 12.96 -9.50 -4.27
C LEU A 215 13.08 -8.43 -5.37
N ALA A 216 14.26 -8.26 -5.94
CA ALA A 216 14.54 -7.19 -6.88
C ALA A 216 13.64 -7.31 -8.12
N ILE A 217 12.81 -6.30 -8.34
CA ILE A 217 11.82 -6.25 -9.43
C ILE A 217 11.99 -4.98 -10.25
N ASP A 218 11.35 -4.93 -11.40
CA ASP A 218 11.30 -3.74 -12.24
C ASP A 218 10.58 -2.56 -11.56
N PRO A 219 10.76 -1.31 -12.05
CA PRO A 219 10.06 -0.15 -11.52
C PRO A 219 8.53 -0.30 -11.58
N MET A 220 7.80 0.50 -10.80
CA MET A 220 6.35 0.37 -10.71
C MET A 220 5.64 0.95 -11.94
N VAL A 221 4.48 0.40 -12.32
CA VAL A 221 3.65 0.93 -13.43
C VAL A 221 3.46 2.45 -13.34
N LEU A 222 3.25 2.95 -12.12
CA LEU A 222 3.27 4.36 -11.75
C LEU A 222 4.47 4.59 -10.80
N ALA A 223 5.44 5.41 -11.20
CA ALA A 223 6.70 5.59 -10.49
C ALA A 223 6.49 5.95 -9.01
N GLY A 224 7.13 5.22 -8.10
CA GLY A 224 7.01 5.42 -6.65
C GLY A 224 5.73 4.89 -6.00
N SER A 225 4.80 4.32 -6.76
CA SER A 225 3.54 3.76 -6.24
C SER A 225 3.74 2.30 -5.80
N THR A 226 4.45 2.11 -4.68
CA THR A 226 4.86 0.79 -4.18
C THR A 226 3.72 -0.15 -3.80
N ARG A 227 2.50 0.39 -3.59
CA ARG A 227 1.26 -0.40 -3.43
C ARG A 227 0.99 -1.38 -4.59
N LEU A 228 1.59 -1.14 -5.76
CA LEU A 228 1.43 -1.94 -6.97
C LEU A 228 2.32 -3.20 -6.91
N GLN A 229 3.29 -3.32 -7.83
CA GLN A 229 4.10 -4.53 -8.02
C GLN A 229 4.88 -4.92 -6.77
N ALA A 230 5.48 -3.97 -6.05
CA ALA A 230 6.27 -4.27 -4.85
C ALA A 230 5.43 -4.91 -3.72
N THR A 231 4.24 -4.37 -3.42
CA THR A 231 3.35 -5.02 -2.45
C THR A 231 2.79 -6.34 -2.98
N THR A 232 2.53 -6.49 -4.28
CA THR A 232 2.15 -7.78 -4.88
C THR A 232 3.26 -8.83 -4.68
N ALA A 233 4.52 -8.44 -4.90
CA ALA A 233 5.70 -9.28 -4.71
C ALA A 233 5.83 -9.78 -3.28
N LEU A 234 5.78 -8.86 -2.32
CA LEU A 234 5.88 -9.18 -0.90
C LEU A 234 4.70 -10.04 -0.43
N LEU A 235 3.48 -9.75 -0.90
CA LEU A 235 2.29 -10.49 -0.49
C LEU A 235 2.34 -11.93 -1.01
N LEU A 236 2.71 -12.12 -2.29
CA LEU A 236 2.87 -13.45 -2.90
C LEU A 236 4.00 -14.26 -2.23
N THR A 237 5.15 -13.63 -2.00
CA THR A 237 6.32 -14.27 -1.38
C THR A 237 6.02 -14.71 0.06
N VAL A 238 5.54 -13.80 0.91
CA VAL A 238 5.27 -14.14 2.31
C VAL A 238 4.06 -15.07 2.42
N GLY A 239 3.01 -14.85 1.63
CA GLY A 239 1.83 -15.71 1.65
C GLY A 239 2.12 -17.13 1.17
N SER A 240 2.91 -17.30 0.11
CA SER A 240 3.32 -18.64 -0.38
C SER A 240 4.21 -19.39 0.61
N ALA A 241 4.96 -18.71 1.49
CA ALA A 241 5.68 -19.35 2.59
C ALA A 241 4.78 -19.62 3.81
N LEU A 242 3.75 -18.80 4.04
CA LEU A 242 2.91 -18.84 5.23
C LEU A 242 1.79 -19.90 5.14
N PHE A 243 1.08 -19.97 4.01
CA PHE A 243 -0.13 -20.79 3.85
C PHE A 243 0.06 -22.28 3.48
N PRO A 244 1.23 -22.79 3.04
CA PRO A 244 1.47 -24.23 2.83
C PRO A 244 1.00 -25.14 3.95
N LYS A 245 1.18 -24.73 5.22
CA LYS A 245 0.75 -25.49 6.40
C LYS A 245 -0.77 -25.71 6.48
N VAL A 246 -1.54 -24.90 5.77
CA VAL A 246 -3.00 -24.94 5.75
C VAL A 246 -3.54 -25.59 4.47
N SER A 247 -2.76 -25.65 3.38
CA SER A 247 -3.22 -26.13 2.06
C SER A 247 -2.39 -27.26 1.41
N ALA A 248 -1.39 -27.82 2.12
CA ALA A 248 -0.60 -28.98 1.72
C ALA A 248 0.18 -28.87 0.38
N ASN A 249 0.62 -27.66 -0.01
CA ASN A 249 1.41 -27.42 -1.22
C ASN A 249 2.71 -26.68 -0.90
N ASP A 250 3.75 -26.90 -1.70
CA ASP A 250 4.98 -26.10 -1.65
C ASP A 250 4.74 -24.67 -2.18
N PRO A 251 5.65 -23.72 -1.91
CA PRO A 251 5.54 -22.35 -2.39
C PRO A 251 5.43 -22.26 -3.92
N SER A 252 6.11 -23.13 -4.68
CA SER A 252 6.09 -23.12 -6.15
C SER A 252 4.68 -23.23 -6.71
N ALA A 253 3.86 -24.12 -6.15
CA ALA A 253 2.48 -24.31 -6.58
C ALA A 253 1.64 -23.02 -6.45
N PHE A 254 1.87 -22.19 -5.42
CA PHE A 254 1.18 -20.90 -5.29
C PHE A 254 1.56 -19.93 -6.42
N PHE A 255 2.84 -19.91 -6.83
CA PHE A 255 3.29 -19.08 -7.96
C PHE A 255 2.71 -19.58 -9.28
N ASP A 256 2.71 -20.90 -9.52
CA ASP A 256 2.18 -21.50 -10.76
C ASP A 256 0.67 -21.26 -10.89
N GLU A 257 -0.08 -21.41 -9.81
CA GLU A 257 -1.52 -21.18 -9.79
C GLU A 257 -1.86 -19.70 -9.97
N TYR A 258 -1.16 -18.80 -9.27
CA TYR A 258 -1.31 -17.36 -9.45
C TYR A 258 -0.98 -16.92 -10.88
N GLU A 259 0.14 -17.40 -11.44
CA GLU A 259 0.53 -17.13 -12.83
C GLU A 259 -0.55 -17.59 -13.80
N SER A 260 -1.07 -18.82 -13.61
CA SER A 260 -2.12 -19.37 -14.46
C SER A 260 -3.38 -18.50 -14.43
N ASP A 261 -3.81 -18.04 -13.24
CA ASP A 261 -4.97 -17.17 -13.14
C ASP A 261 -4.73 -15.81 -13.79
N ILE A 262 -3.61 -15.13 -13.51
CA ILE A 262 -3.29 -13.86 -14.17
C ILE A 262 -3.23 -14.02 -15.69
N GLN A 263 -2.63 -15.10 -16.19
CA GLN A 263 -2.54 -15.37 -17.62
C GLN A 263 -3.93 -15.55 -18.27
N ASN A 264 -4.87 -16.22 -17.60
CA ASN A 264 -6.20 -16.50 -18.13
C ASN A 264 -7.21 -15.37 -17.90
N LEU A 265 -6.96 -14.47 -16.94
CA LEU A 265 -7.84 -13.34 -16.65
C LEU A 265 -7.89 -12.32 -17.78
N ASP A 266 -9.10 -11.93 -18.18
CA ASP A 266 -9.32 -10.86 -19.14
C ASP A 266 -9.37 -9.50 -18.45
N PHE A 267 -8.23 -8.81 -18.44
CA PHE A 267 -8.11 -7.45 -17.87
C PHE A 267 -8.97 -6.43 -18.63
N LEU A 268 -9.36 -6.67 -19.89
CA LEU A 268 -10.18 -5.75 -20.67
C LEU A 268 -11.57 -5.57 -20.07
N LYS A 269 -12.06 -6.55 -19.30
CA LYS A 269 -13.30 -6.45 -18.52
C LYS A 269 -13.30 -5.31 -17.49
N LEU A 270 -12.14 -4.77 -17.11
CA LEU A 270 -12.05 -3.61 -16.23
C LEU A 270 -12.45 -2.29 -16.91
N LYS A 271 -12.38 -2.21 -18.25
CA LYS A 271 -12.63 -0.99 -19.02
C LYS A 271 -13.92 -0.25 -18.63
N PRO A 272 -15.12 -0.88 -18.64
CA PRO A 272 -16.35 -0.18 -18.28
C PRO A 272 -16.33 0.38 -16.86
N PHE A 273 -15.73 -0.33 -15.90
CA PHE A 273 -15.64 0.12 -14.51
C PHE A 273 -14.68 1.29 -14.34
N ILE A 274 -13.57 1.31 -15.09
CA ILE A 274 -12.62 2.43 -15.12
C ILE A 274 -13.33 3.67 -15.67
N GLU A 275 -14.02 3.54 -16.79
CA GLU A 275 -14.73 4.65 -17.44
C GLU A 275 -15.86 5.18 -16.56
N LEU A 276 -16.73 4.29 -16.05
CA LEU A 276 -17.88 4.66 -15.24
C LEU A 276 -17.48 5.31 -13.91
N GLU A 277 -16.46 4.79 -13.23
CA GLU A 277 -16.02 5.39 -11.96
C GLU A 277 -15.35 6.74 -12.20
N SER A 278 -14.56 6.88 -13.26
CA SER A 278 -13.98 8.17 -13.65
C SER A 278 -15.06 9.22 -13.92
N ILE A 279 -16.11 8.86 -14.68
CA ILE A 279 -17.25 9.73 -14.96
C ILE A 279 -18.00 10.10 -13.68
N THR A 280 -18.15 9.14 -12.76
CA THR A 280 -18.77 9.36 -11.45
C THR A 280 -18.03 10.47 -10.70
N TYR A 281 -16.70 10.37 -10.59
CA TYR A 281 -15.90 11.38 -9.91
C TYR A 281 -15.85 12.73 -10.64
N GLN A 282 -15.82 12.74 -11.98
CA GLN A 282 -15.87 13.98 -12.77
C GLN A 282 -17.19 14.75 -12.57
N LYS A 283 -18.30 14.05 -12.27
CA LYS A 283 -19.59 14.64 -11.94
C LYS A 283 -19.71 15.04 -10.46
N ASN A 284 -18.64 14.94 -9.68
CA ASN A 284 -18.64 15.12 -8.22
C ASN A 284 -19.61 14.17 -7.48
N GLU A 285 -19.93 13.03 -8.11
CA GLU A 285 -20.65 11.92 -7.50
C GLU A 285 -19.65 11.01 -6.76
N LYS A 286 -20.13 10.12 -5.89
CA LYS A 286 -19.29 9.26 -5.04
C LYS A 286 -19.50 7.77 -5.34
N THR A 287 -18.54 6.95 -4.95
CA THR A 287 -18.63 5.49 -5.03
C THR A 287 -18.78 4.88 -3.64
N LEU A 288 -19.77 4.02 -3.44
CA LEU A 288 -19.88 3.17 -2.25
C LEU A 288 -19.50 1.75 -2.64
N TYR A 289 -18.31 1.30 -2.25
CA TYR A 289 -17.96 -0.11 -2.39
C TYR A 289 -18.74 -0.94 -1.38
N GLU A 290 -19.43 -1.97 -1.86
CA GLU A 290 -20.23 -2.87 -1.04
C GLU A 290 -19.75 -4.32 -1.24
N THR A 291 -19.44 -5.00 -0.15
CA THR A 291 -18.94 -6.39 -0.21
C THR A 291 -19.27 -7.18 1.06
N LYS A 292 -19.40 -8.49 0.92
CA LYS A 292 -19.44 -9.43 2.05
C LYS A 292 -18.12 -10.21 2.24
N ASP A 293 -17.30 -10.28 1.18
CA ASP A 293 -16.17 -11.22 1.06
C ASP A 293 -14.81 -10.51 1.17
N TYR A 294 -14.66 -9.35 0.52
CA TYR A 294 -13.35 -8.78 0.20
C TYR A 294 -13.03 -7.47 0.92
N GLY A 295 -13.62 -7.27 2.09
CA GLY A 295 -13.57 -6.01 2.84
C GLY A 295 -12.17 -5.44 3.01
N ILE A 296 -11.25 -6.26 3.52
CA ILE A 296 -9.87 -5.82 3.78
C ILE A 296 -9.14 -5.44 2.48
N THR A 297 -9.29 -6.21 1.39
CA THR A 297 -8.62 -5.93 0.11
C THR A 297 -9.14 -4.64 -0.52
N ILE A 298 -10.46 -4.43 -0.55
CA ILE A 298 -11.05 -3.19 -1.05
C ILE A 298 -10.55 -1.99 -0.23
N LEU A 299 -10.49 -2.14 1.09
CA LEU A 299 -10.03 -1.08 1.98
C LEU A 299 -8.55 -0.75 1.77
N THR A 300 -7.71 -1.76 1.52
CA THR A 300 -6.28 -1.53 1.25
C THR A 300 -6.07 -0.69 -0.02
N ASP A 301 -6.80 -0.95 -1.10
CA ASP A 301 -6.70 -0.15 -2.33
C ASP A 301 -7.27 1.26 -2.12
N THR A 302 -8.50 1.36 -1.63
CA THR A 302 -9.22 2.64 -1.48
C THR A 302 -8.51 3.61 -0.54
N THR A 303 -7.92 3.11 0.56
CA THR A 303 -7.16 3.94 1.49
C THR A 303 -5.86 4.47 0.86
N GLU A 304 -5.15 3.64 0.09
CA GLU A 304 -3.90 4.04 -0.58
C GLU A 304 -4.10 5.07 -1.71
N ARG A 305 -5.33 5.27 -2.19
CA ARG A 305 -5.62 6.34 -3.15
C ARG A 305 -5.39 7.73 -2.55
N SER A 306 -5.62 7.89 -1.24
CA SER A 306 -5.45 9.17 -0.54
C SER A 306 -4.00 9.69 -0.55
N PRO A 307 -3.00 8.95 0.00
CA PRO A 307 -1.61 9.41 -0.04
C PRO A 307 -1.00 9.42 -1.45
N THR A 308 -1.45 8.53 -2.35
CA THR A 308 -0.91 8.44 -3.72
C THR A 308 -1.36 9.60 -4.62
N PHE A 309 -2.62 10.03 -4.50
CA PHE A 309 -3.23 11.01 -5.41
C PHE A 309 -3.76 12.26 -4.70
N SER A 310 -3.33 12.50 -3.45
CA SER A 310 -3.77 13.60 -2.58
C SER A 310 -5.29 13.70 -2.42
N LEU A 311 -5.99 12.56 -2.32
CA LEU A 311 -7.44 12.54 -2.13
C LEU A 311 -7.81 12.69 -0.65
N THR A 312 -8.98 13.26 -0.37
CA THR A 312 -9.58 13.27 0.96
C THR A 312 -9.67 11.82 1.51
N PRO A 313 -9.16 11.53 2.72
CA PRO A 313 -9.25 10.21 3.32
C PRO A 313 -10.68 9.88 3.76
N PHE A 314 -10.89 8.63 4.19
CA PHE A 314 -12.15 8.19 4.78
C PHE A 314 -12.60 9.12 5.93
N GLU A 315 -13.90 9.35 5.99
CA GLU A 315 -14.56 10.16 6.99
C GLU A 315 -14.55 9.42 8.33
N ASN A 316 -14.25 10.17 9.38
CA ASN A 316 -14.50 9.77 10.74
C ASN A 316 -15.73 10.56 11.22
N PHE A 317 -16.83 9.87 11.56
CA PHE A 317 -18.08 10.51 11.96
C PHE A 317 -18.03 11.19 13.34
N ARG A 318 -16.92 11.06 14.05
CA ARG A 318 -16.65 11.80 15.30
C ARG A 318 -15.84 13.06 15.06
N GLU A 319 -15.42 13.32 13.82
CA GLU A 319 -14.70 14.54 13.43
C GLU A 319 -15.61 15.46 12.62
N GLU A 320 -15.60 16.75 12.94
CA GLU A 320 -16.19 17.78 12.06
C GLU A 320 -15.33 17.89 10.81
N SER A 321 -15.91 17.58 9.65
CA SER A 321 -15.26 17.76 8.36
C SER A 321 -16.30 18.04 7.29
N ASN A 322 -15.99 18.99 6.41
CA ASN A 322 -16.84 19.39 5.30
C ASN A 322 -16.51 18.64 4.00
N GLU A 323 -15.41 17.88 3.99
CA GLU A 323 -14.99 17.10 2.83
C GLU A 323 -15.37 15.63 2.98
N ASN A 324 -15.63 14.98 1.86
CA ASN A 324 -15.97 13.57 1.78
C ASN A 324 -15.05 12.87 0.79
N SER A 325 -14.50 11.72 1.19
CA SER A 325 -13.75 10.82 0.32
C SER A 325 -14.52 10.55 -0.96
N LEU A 326 -13.80 10.36 -2.07
CA LEU A 326 -14.40 9.94 -3.34
C LEU A 326 -15.12 8.61 -3.22
N CYS A 327 -14.62 7.73 -2.34
CA CYS A 327 -15.18 6.40 -2.12
C CYS A 327 -15.41 6.08 -0.65
N TYR A 328 -16.27 5.11 -0.40
CA TYR A 328 -16.50 4.54 0.94
C TYR A 328 -16.65 3.03 0.88
N LEU A 329 -16.66 2.37 2.04
CA LEU A 329 -16.84 0.94 2.17
C LEU A 329 -18.05 0.65 3.04
N HIS A 330 -18.89 -0.28 2.59
CA HIS A 330 -19.94 -0.91 3.37
C HIS A 330 -19.72 -2.43 3.39
N LEU A 331 -19.58 -2.99 4.59
CA LEU A 331 -19.40 -4.42 4.82
C LEU A 331 -20.75 -5.07 5.13
N VAL A 332 -21.17 -6.00 4.28
CA VAL A 332 -22.48 -6.64 4.37
C VAL A 332 -22.37 -8.09 4.84
N PRO A 333 -23.26 -8.60 5.70
CA PRO A 333 -24.06 -7.83 6.64
C PRO A 333 -23.18 -7.42 7.83
N THR A 334 -23.31 -6.18 8.29
CA THR A 334 -22.80 -5.74 9.60
C THR A 334 -23.75 -4.69 10.18
N LYS A 335 -24.15 -4.85 11.45
CA LYS A 335 -25.19 -4.05 12.12
C LYS A 335 -24.63 -2.97 13.03
N SER A 336 -23.36 -3.05 13.37
CA SER A 336 -22.68 -2.09 14.24
C SER A 336 -21.24 -1.87 13.77
N THR A 337 -20.67 -0.74 14.17
CA THR A 337 -19.27 -0.41 13.88
C THR A 337 -18.31 -1.46 14.43
N TYR A 338 -18.59 -1.98 15.63
CA TYR A 338 -17.78 -3.04 16.24
C TYR A 338 -17.82 -4.34 15.43
N GLU A 339 -19.02 -4.75 14.98
CA GLU A 339 -19.16 -5.93 14.10
C GLU A 339 -18.42 -5.73 12.77
N ALA A 340 -18.46 -4.52 12.21
CA ALA A 340 -17.73 -4.20 10.98
C ALA A 340 -16.22 -4.32 11.15
N TRP A 341 -15.65 -3.76 12.22
CA TRP A 341 -14.22 -3.90 12.54
C TRP A 341 -13.84 -5.35 12.84
N GLN A 342 -14.66 -6.07 13.61
CA GLN A 342 -14.46 -7.49 13.90
C GLN A 342 -14.50 -8.33 12.63
N LYS A 343 -15.38 -8.02 11.67
CA LYS A 343 -15.44 -8.70 10.37
C LYS A 343 -14.23 -8.37 9.50
N LEU A 344 -13.78 -7.12 9.51
CA LEU A 344 -12.66 -6.63 8.71
C LEU A 344 -11.31 -7.24 9.11
N LEU A 345 -11.06 -7.38 10.41
CA LEU A 345 -9.79 -7.86 10.96
C LEU A 345 -9.87 -9.30 11.48
N ASN A 346 -11.08 -9.85 11.58
CA ASN A 346 -11.38 -11.11 12.26
C ASN A 346 -11.08 -11.07 13.79
N ARG A 347 -10.71 -9.91 14.33
CA ARG A 347 -10.39 -9.64 15.76
C ARG A 347 -10.76 -8.19 16.09
N PRO A 348 -10.82 -7.81 17.37
CA PRO A 348 -10.94 -6.40 17.74
C PRO A 348 -9.74 -5.58 17.20
N PRO A 349 -9.95 -4.29 16.89
CA PRO A 349 -8.86 -3.42 16.48
C PRO A 349 -7.86 -3.23 17.63
N ARG A 350 -6.57 -3.23 17.30
CA ARG A 350 -5.43 -3.03 18.18
C ARG A 350 -4.83 -1.66 17.94
N GLY A 351 -4.45 -1.03 19.03
CA GLY A 351 -3.59 0.13 19.01
C GLY A 351 -2.11 -0.20 18.88
N GLU A 352 -1.31 0.81 18.56
CA GLU A 352 0.13 0.83 18.81
C GLU A 352 0.31 1.05 20.32
N GLY A 353 0.92 0.11 21.04
CA GLY A 353 0.88 -0.04 22.51
C GLY A 353 1.49 1.08 23.38
N ARG A 354 1.07 2.33 23.17
CA ARG A 354 1.38 3.63 23.83
C ARG A 354 2.82 4.11 23.59
N PRO A 355 3.04 5.40 23.23
CA PRO A 355 2.33 6.57 23.78
C PRO A 355 1.74 7.54 22.72
N ASP A 356 0.76 8.33 23.16
CA ASP A 356 0.26 9.58 22.55
C ASP A 356 -0.98 9.55 21.63
N TRP A 357 -1.04 8.85 20.49
CA TRP A 357 -2.14 9.16 19.55
C TRP A 357 -3.51 8.50 19.89
N ILE A 358 -3.55 7.23 20.30
CA ILE A 358 -4.79 6.58 20.78
C ILE A 358 -5.18 7.12 22.15
N ILE A 359 -4.23 7.54 22.97
CA ILE A 359 -4.55 8.14 24.27
C ILE A 359 -5.15 9.55 24.08
N ALA A 360 -4.64 10.33 23.12
CA ALA A 360 -5.16 11.66 22.83
C ALA A 360 -6.61 11.66 22.32
N LYS A 361 -7.05 10.61 21.60
CA LYS A 361 -8.41 10.53 21.02
C LYS A 361 -9.31 9.41 21.56
N GLY A 362 -8.76 8.41 22.24
CA GLY A 362 -9.45 7.23 22.78
C GLY A 362 -9.70 6.10 21.75
N GLU A 363 -9.89 4.87 22.22
CA GLU A 363 -10.33 3.72 21.38
C GLU A 363 -11.63 4.03 20.63
N GLU A 364 -12.50 4.82 21.26
CA GLU A 364 -13.76 5.19 20.66
C GLU A 364 -13.60 5.99 19.36
N TRP A 365 -12.52 6.76 19.20
CA TRP A 365 -12.28 7.52 17.98
C TRP A 365 -12.10 6.62 16.74
N VAL A 366 -11.50 5.44 16.91
CA VAL A 366 -11.37 4.44 15.83
C VAL A 366 -12.74 4.00 15.33
N PHE A 367 -13.71 3.86 16.24
CA PHE A 367 -15.10 3.53 15.90
C PHE A 367 -15.86 4.69 15.26
N GLY A 368 -15.24 5.85 15.06
CA GLY A 368 -15.78 6.87 14.15
C GLY A 368 -15.63 6.50 12.67
N TYR A 369 -14.74 5.55 12.33
CA TYR A 369 -14.69 4.90 11.03
C TYR A 369 -15.68 3.73 11.03
N ASP A 370 -16.81 3.90 10.35
CA ASP A 370 -17.92 2.96 10.41
C ASP A 370 -18.26 2.36 9.04
N PHE A 371 -17.91 1.09 8.85
CA PHE A 371 -18.23 0.36 7.61
C PHE A 371 -19.52 -0.46 7.70
N SER A 372 -20.32 -0.24 8.74
CA SER A 372 -21.61 -0.91 8.93
C SER A 372 -22.75 -0.23 8.21
N VAL A 373 -23.94 -0.82 8.31
CA VAL A 373 -25.17 -0.22 7.78
C VAL A 373 -25.41 1.18 8.36
N ILE A 374 -25.06 1.40 9.64
CA ILE A 374 -25.17 2.70 10.31
C ILE A 374 -24.22 3.72 9.66
N GLY A 375 -22.96 3.32 9.44
CA GLY A 375 -21.97 4.15 8.76
C GLY A 375 -22.37 4.50 7.32
N LYS A 376 -22.96 3.56 6.59
CA LYS A 376 -23.55 3.80 5.26
C LYS A 376 -24.66 4.85 5.32
N GLU A 377 -25.61 4.72 6.24
CA GLU A 377 -26.71 5.68 6.39
C GLU A 377 -26.20 7.08 6.78
N ASN A 378 -25.29 7.14 7.75
CA ASN A 378 -24.64 8.39 8.16
C ASN A 378 -23.89 9.06 7.00
N ARG A 379 -23.18 8.28 6.19
CA ARG A 379 -22.55 8.78 4.97
C ARG A 379 -23.57 9.37 4.02
N LEU A 380 -24.62 8.62 3.68
CA LEU A 380 -25.62 9.05 2.71
C LEU A 380 -26.33 10.33 3.17
N ASN A 381 -26.61 10.47 4.47
CA ASN A 381 -27.16 11.69 5.05
C ASN A 381 -26.19 12.88 4.99
N ARG A 382 -24.88 12.62 5.15
CA ARG A 382 -23.81 13.63 5.06
C ARG A 382 -23.54 14.06 3.61
N LEU A 383 -23.77 13.18 2.63
CA LEU A 383 -23.57 13.47 1.22
C LEU A 383 -24.72 14.35 0.69
N LYS A 384 -24.37 15.52 0.15
CA LYS A 384 -25.32 16.40 -0.56
C LYS A 384 -25.55 16.00 -2.03
N GLY A 385 -25.07 14.82 -2.44
CA GLY A 385 -25.00 14.39 -3.85
C GLY A 385 -25.20 12.89 -4.03
N ILE A 386 -25.03 12.41 -5.27
CA ILE A 386 -25.30 11.02 -5.64
C ILE A 386 -24.12 10.12 -5.25
N SER A 387 -24.44 8.96 -4.67
CA SER A 387 -23.48 7.88 -4.41
C SER A 387 -23.93 6.62 -5.14
N HIS A 388 -23.05 6.03 -5.95
CA HIS A 388 -23.32 4.80 -6.70
C HIS A 388 -22.68 3.60 -6.01
N THR A 389 -23.41 2.50 -5.88
CA THR A 389 -22.88 1.28 -5.28
C THR A 389 -22.05 0.49 -6.28
N PHE A 390 -20.80 0.19 -5.91
CA PHE A 390 -19.92 -0.76 -6.59
C PHE A 390 -19.89 -2.05 -5.78
N ASN A 391 -20.60 -3.06 -6.26
CA ASN A 391 -20.61 -4.39 -5.64
C ASN A 391 -19.39 -5.19 -6.11
N ILE A 392 -18.65 -5.74 -5.14
CA ILE A 392 -17.58 -6.70 -5.38
C ILE A 392 -17.84 -7.93 -4.51
N ARG A 393 -17.99 -9.10 -5.15
CA ARG A 393 -18.41 -10.33 -4.47
C ARG A 393 -17.65 -11.53 -4.98
N ASP A 394 -17.50 -12.53 -4.12
CA ASP A 394 -17.17 -13.88 -4.54
C ASP A 394 -18.46 -14.57 -5.02
N GLN A 395 -18.46 -15.03 -6.27
CA GLN A 395 -19.61 -15.67 -6.90
C GLN A 395 -19.15 -16.65 -7.99
N ASP A 396 -19.64 -17.90 -7.92
CA ASP A 396 -19.48 -18.91 -8.98
C ASP A 396 -18.01 -19.09 -9.44
N GLU A 397 -17.09 -19.32 -8.47
CA GLU A 397 -15.64 -19.47 -8.72
C GLU A 397 -15.03 -18.24 -9.43
N SER A 398 -15.65 -17.06 -9.25
CA SER A 398 -15.23 -15.82 -9.87
C SER A 398 -15.30 -14.64 -8.90
N ILE A 399 -14.48 -13.64 -9.17
CA ILE A 399 -14.69 -12.31 -8.59
C ILE A 399 -15.68 -11.58 -9.50
N SER A 400 -16.82 -11.17 -8.95
CA SER A 400 -17.84 -10.43 -9.69
C SER A 400 -17.82 -8.95 -9.35
N PHE A 401 -17.81 -8.11 -10.38
CA PHE A 401 -17.92 -6.65 -10.30
C PHE A 401 -19.26 -6.23 -10.89
N GLU A 402 -19.99 -5.41 -10.14
CA GLU A 402 -21.22 -4.75 -10.62
C GLU A 402 -21.19 -3.26 -10.22
N PHE A 403 -21.32 -2.37 -11.21
CA PHE A 403 -21.32 -0.92 -10.98
C PHE A 403 -22.12 -0.21 -12.07
N ARG A 404 -23.12 0.58 -11.68
CA ARG A 404 -23.96 1.39 -12.58
C ARG A 404 -24.50 0.60 -13.79
N GLY A 405 -24.93 -0.64 -13.57
CA GLY A 405 -25.47 -1.55 -14.58
C GLY A 405 -24.44 -2.33 -15.40
N ALA A 406 -23.15 -1.99 -15.31
CA ALA A 406 -22.09 -2.83 -15.86
C ALA A 406 -21.83 -4.02 -14.93
N VAL A 407 -21.68 -5.22 -15.51
CA VAL A 407 -21.38 -6.46 -14.79
C VAL A 407 -20.21 -7.17 -15.48
N ALA A 408 -19.25 -7.65 -14.70
CA ALA A 408 -18.18 -8.51 -15.19
C ALA A 408 -17.79 -9.55 -14.15
N ASN A 409 -17.55 -10.76 -14.62
CA ASN A 409 -17.02 -11.86 -13.83
C ASN A 409 -15.59 -12.16 -14.26
N PHE A 410 -14.70 -12.30 -13.28
CA PHE A 410 -13.31 -12.66 -13.41
C PHE A 410 -13.15 -14.09 -12.88
N PRO A 411 -13.34 -15.12 -13.72
CA PRO A 411 -13.25 -16.52 -13.31
C PRO A 411 -11.84 -16.85 -12.87
N LEU A 412 -11.72 -17.58 -11.76
CA LEU A 412 -10.46 -18.01 -11.17
C LEU A 412 -10.43 -19.53 -11.10
N LYS A 413 -9.28 -20.13 -11.39
CA LYS A 413 -9.02 -21.54 -11.15
C LYS A 413 -8.68 -21.80 -9.69
N THR A 414 -8.10 -20.82 -9.00
CA THR A 414 -7.74 -20.97 -7.61
C THR A 414 -8.96 -20.98 -6.69
N GLU A 415 -8.99 -21.98 -5.80
CA GLU A 415 -9.90 -21.97 -4.65
C GLU A 415 -9.25 -21.38 -3.38
N LYS A 416 -7.96 -21.02 -3.45
CA LYS A 416 -7.23 -20.51 -2.29
C LYS A 416 -7.64 -19.06 -2.04
N LEU A 417 -8.32 -18.82 -0.91
CA LEU A 417 -8.78 -17.48 -0.50
C LEU A 417 -7.65 -16.43 -0.56
N PHE A 418 -6.43 -16.80 -0.14
CA PHE A 418 -5.26 -15.93 -0.25
C PHE A 418 -5.00 -15.46 -1.69
N LEU A 419 -5.00 -16.38 -2.67
CA LEU A 419 -4.78 -16.03 -4.07
C LEU A 419 -5.95 -15.23 -4.64
N LYS A 420 -7.20 -15.53 -4.26
CA LYS A 420 -8.37 -14.71 -4.62
C LYS A 420 -8.21 -13.26 -4.15
N HIS A 421 -7.78 -13.04 -2.91
CA HIS A 421 -7.51 -11.69 -2.37
C HIS A 421 -6.35 -10.98 -3.08
N LEU A 422 -5.27 -11.70 -3.40
CA LEU A 422 -4.12 -11.16 -4.14
C LEU A 422 -4.49 -10.74 -5.57
N ILE A 423 -5.25 -11.58 -6.26
CA ILE A 423 -5.74 -11.30 -7.62
C ILE A 423 -6.68 -10.08 -7.61
N LEU A 424 -7.62 -10.03 -6.65
CA LEU A 424 -8.49 -8.86 -6.49
C LEU A 424 -7.68 -7.59 -6.23
N LYS A 425 -6.63 -7.66 -5.39
CA LYS A 425 -5.72 -6.52 -5.16
C LYS A 425 -5.16 -6.00 -6.48
N VAL A 426 -4.65 -6.88 -7.35
CA VAL A 426 -4.10 -6.48 -8.66
C VAL A 426 -5.15 -5.84 -9.56
N LEU A 427 -6.36 -6.42 -9.62
CA LEU A 427 -7.48 -5.86 -10.40
C LEU A 427 -7.87 -4.46 -9.89
N LEU A 428 -8.01 -4.28 -8.58
CA LEU A 428 -8.35 -2.99 -7.95
C LEU A 428 -7.25 -1.95 -8.10
N ASN A 429 -5.99 -2.34 -7.93
CA ASN A 429 -4.85 -1.45 -8.09
C ASN A 429 -4.71 -0.98 -9.55
N THR A 430 -4.96 -1.86 -10.52
CA THR A 430 -5.02 -1.54 -11.95
C THR A 430 -6.18 -0.57 -12.23
N HIS A 431 -7.38 -0.92 -11.77
CA HIS A 431 -8.60 -0.11 -11.91
C HIS A 431 -8.40 1.30 -11.33
N SER A 432 -8.01 1.40 -10.06
CA SER A 432 -7.87 2.67 -9.36
C SER A 432 -6.77 3.55 -9.95
N THR A 433 -5.65 2.96 -10.39
CA THR A 433 -4.59 3.71 -11.07
C THR A 433 -5.10 4.32 -12.37
N LEU A 434 -5.79 3.55 -13.21
CA LEU A 434 -6.30 4.05 -14.49
C LEU A 434 -7.45 5.05 -14.33
N VAL A 435 -8.31 4.88 -13.31
CA VAL A 435 -9.32 5.90 -12.94
C VAL A 435 -8.63 7.23 -12.61
N MET A 436 -7.55 7.20 -11.82
CA MET A 436 -6.81 8.41 -11.46
C MET A 436 -6.07 9.04 -12.64
N GLY A 437 -5.65 8.23 -13.62
CA GLY A 437 -5.13 8.72 -14.91
C GLY A 437 -6.17 9.50 -15.72
N ARG A 438 -7.42 9.03 -15.73
CA ARG A 438 -8.56 9.72 -16.36
C ARG A 438 -9.00 10.98 -15.62
N LEU A 439 -8.60 11.11 -14.35
CA LEU A 439 -8.75 12.32 -13.55
C LEU A 439 -7.51 13.23 -13.60
N ASN A 440 -6.54 12.93 -14.47
CA ASN A 440 -5.29 13.69 -14.64
C ASN A 440 -4.50 13.84 -13.33
N ARG A 441 -4.49 12.81 -12.47
CA ARG A 441 -3.76 12.83 -11.18
C ARG A 441 -2.27 12.49 -11.28
N TYR A 442 -1.80 12.19 -12.48
CA TYR A 442 -0.39 11.99 -12.80
C TYR A 442 -0.16 12.32 -14.28
N GLN A 443 1.09 12.63 -14.64
CA GLN A 443 1.51 12.90 -16.01
C GLN A 443 2.51 11.84 -16.42
N ASN A 444 2.39 11.31 -17.64
CA ASN A 444 3.15 10.13 -18.06
C ASN A 444 2.89 9.00 -17.06
N ASN A 445 3.93 8.48 -16.42
CA ASN A 445 3.86 7.59 -15.26
C ASN A 445 4.49 8.22 -14.00
N ILE A 446 4.39 9.54 -13.85
CA ILE A 446 4.94 10.31 -12.74
C ILE A 446 3.81 10.97 -11.95
N MET A 447 3.77 10.72 -10.63
CA MET A 447 2.79 11.32 -9.73
C MET A 447 2.96 12.84 -9.64
N THR A 448 1.91 13.59 -9.96
CA THR A 448 1.92 15.07 -9.87
C THR A 448 1.18 15.60 -8.62
N TYR A 449 0.28 14.79 -8.05
CA TYR A 449 -0.49 15.06 -6.84
C TYR A 449 0.14 14.41 -5.60
N VAL A 450 1.46 14.54 -5.45
CA VAL A 450 2.17 14.04 -4.25
C VAL A 450 1.91 15.00 -3.09
N LYS A 451 1.45 14.48 -1.94
CA LYS A 451 1.37 15.25 -0.69
C LYS A 451 2.72 15.16 0.06
N PRO A 452 3.51 16.24 0.18
CA PRO A 452 4.84 16.17 0.77
C PRO A 452 4.81 16.10 2.32
N SER A 453 4.25 15.03 2.88
CA SER A 453 4.02 14.91 4.34
C SER A 453 5.20 14.38 5.15
N CYS A 454 6.15 13.70 4.50
CA CYS A 454 7.40 13.21 5.09
C CYS A 454 8.58 13.51 4.15
N GLY A 455 9.82 13.35 4.64
CA GLY A 455 11.03 13.67 3.89
C GLY A 455 11.09 12.95 2.53
N LYS A 456 10.68 11.67 2.48
CA LYS A 456 10.60 10.89 1.24
C LYS A 456 9.63 11.49 0.20
N LEU A 457 8.48 11.99 0.65
CA LEU A 457 7.48 12.58 -0.25
C LEU A 457 7.86 14.00 -0.69
N VAL A 458 8.61 14.74 0.14
CA VAL A 458 9.26 16.00 -0.26
C VAL A 458 10.29 15.74 -1.37
N ASP A 459 11.20 14.78 -1.17
CA ASP A 459 12.16 14.36 -2.19
C ASP A 459 11.47 13.96 -3.50
N ARG A 460 10.42 13.15 -3.42
CA ARG A 460 9.64 12.72 -4.59
C ARG A 460 9.02 13.90 -5.33
N ALA A 461 8.42 14.86 -4.63
CA ALA A 461 7.87 16.05 -5.26
C ALA A 461 8.95 16.84 -6.03
N ILE A 462 10.11 17.06 -5.41
CA ILE A 462 11.25 17.76 -6.03
C ILE A 462 11.74 17.00 -7.27
N ARG A 463 11.95 15.68 -7.17
CA ARG A 463 12.42 14.86 -8.29
C ARG A 463 11.42 14.80 -9.44
N ASN A 464 10.12 14.75 -9.14
CA ASN A 464 9.10 14.74 -10.18
C ASN A 464 9.07 16.08 -10.93
N ILE A 465 9.28 17.20 -10.24
CA ILE A 465 9.46 18.52 -10.87
C ILE A 465 10.70 18.52 -11.77
N LEU A 466 11.86 18.08 -11.25
CA LEU A 466 13.10 17.98 -12.04
C LEU A 466 12.94 17.08 -13.26
N PHE A 467 12.27 15.94 -13.12
CA PHE A 467 12.05 14.99 -14.19
C PHE A 467 11.21 15.61 -15.31
N ILE A 468 10.10 16.26 -14.97
CA ILE A 468 9.23 16.89 -15.97
C ILE A 468 9.93 18.08 -16.64
N LEU A 469 10.63 18.95 -15.88
CA LEU A 469 11.38 20.07 -16.45
C LEU A 469 12.50 19.59 -17.41
N LYS A 470 13.21 18.51 -17.05
CA LYS A 470 14.23 17.87 -17.90
C LYS A 470 13.68 17.24 -19.19
N HIS A 471 12.38 17.06 -19.31
CA HIS A 471 11.76 16.52 -20.52
C HIS A 471 10.80 17.53 -21.16
N SER A 472 10.92 18.80 -20.78
CA SER A 472 10.21 19.92 -21.37
C SER A 472 11.15 20.77 -22.21
N ASP A 473 10.64 21.39 -23.26
CA ASP A 473 11.43 22.28 -24.13
C ASP A 473 12.01 23.51 -23.38
N ASN A 474 11.49 23.80 -22.18
CA ASN A 474 11.93 24.86 -21.28
C ASN A 474 12.88 24.32 -20.19
N HIS A 475 14.05 23.84 -20.60
CA HIS A 475 15.12 23.43 -19.68
C HIS A 475 15.64 24.61 -18.84
N LEU A 476 14.92 24.92 -17.77
CA LEU A 476 15.33 25.89 -16.77
C LEU A 476 16.30 25.17 -15.80
N GLY A 477 17.52 25.71 -15.66
CA GLY A 477 18.59 25.15 -14.83
C GLY A 477 18.34 25.25 -13.32
N VAL A 478 17.14 24.91 -12.86
CA VAL A 478 16.75 24.97 -11.46
C VAL A 478 17.37 23.79 -10.70
N SER A 479 17.99 24.08 -9.56
CA SER A 479 18.62 23.09 -8.70
C SER A 479 17.62 22.39 -7.77
N TYR A 480 18.03 21.25 -7.23
CA TYR A 480 17.26 20.52 -6.21
C TYR A 480 16.96 21.40 -4.99
N ASP A 481 17.96 22.16 -4.52
CA ASP A 481 17.86 22.96 -3.31
C ASP A 481 16.89 24.14 -3.50
N GLU A 482 16.93 24.82 -4.65
CA GLU A 482 15.97 25.85 -5.01
C GLU A 482 14.53 25.31 -5.06
N LEU A 483 14.34 24.11 -5.62
CA LEU A 483 13.03 23.45 -5.64
C LEU A 483 12.57 23.05 -4.24
N ALA A 484 13.47 22.66 -3.33
CA ALA A 484 13.10 22.39 -1.95
C ALA A 484 12.47 23.61 -1.28
N TYR A 485 13.09 24.80 -1.43
CA TYR A 485 12.49 26.04 -0.92
C TYR A 485 11.10 26.31 -1.52
N LYS A 486 10.94 26.14 -2.84
CA LYS A 486 9.63 26.32 -3.51
C LYS A 486 8.58 25.33 -3.01
N VAL A 487 8.94 24.06 -2.80
CA VAL A 487 8.03 23.05 -2.23
C VAL A 487 7.57 23.48 -0.84
N PHE A 488 8.48 23.84 0.06
CA PHE A 488 8.11 24.27 1.41
C PHE A 488 7.30 25.57 1.43
N GLN A 489 7.51 26.49 0.48
CA GLN A 489 6.70 27.70 0.32
C GLN A 489 5.27 27.41 -0.13
N GLU A 490 5.08 26.47 -1.06
CA GLU A 490 3.76 26.11 -1.59
C GLU A 490 2.95 25.20 -0.66
N MET A 491 3.61 24.33 0.11
CA MET A 491 2.97 23.34 0.98
C MET A 491 1.84 23.88 1.88
N PRO A 492 2.00 25.02 2.60
CA PRO A 492 0.94 25.56 3.46
C PRO A 492 -0.29 26.09 2.71
N GLN A 493 -0.14 26.40 1.43
CA GLN A 493 -1.17 27.00 0.58
C GLN A 493 -1.81 26.00 -0.38
N LEU A 494 -1.34 24.74 -0.37
CA LEU A 494 -1.77 23.72 -1.31
C LEU A 494 -3.17 23.22 -0.97
N HIS A 495 -4.12 23.45 -1.87
CA HIS A 495 -5.45 22.86 -1.74
C HIS A 495 -5.41 21.36 -2.10
N SER A 496 -6.30 20.54 -1.52
CA SER A 496 -6.38 19.08 -1.77
C SER A 496 -6.58 18.72 -3.25
N SER A 497 -7.13 19.64 -4.03
CA SER A 497 -7.34 19.50 -5.47
C SER A 497 -6.20 20.01 -6.35
N GLU A 498 -5.09 20.49 -5.78
CA GLU A 498 -3.95 21.04 -6.53
C GLU A 498 -2.80 20.04 -6.64
N ALA A 499 -2.20 19.96 -7.84
CA ALA A 499 -0.97 19.22 -8.07
C ALA A 499 0.25 20.09 -7.72
N ILE A 500 0.89 19.88 -6.57
CA ILE A 500 2.05 20.68 -6.15
C ILE A 500 3.17 20.70 -7.22
N VAL A 501 3.39 19.57 -7.89
CA VAL A 501 4.40 19.43 -8.95
C VAL A 501 4.08 20.38 -10.11
N MET A 502 2.85 20.36 -10.61
CA MET A 502 2.45 21.20 -11.74
C MET A 502 2.30 22.67 -11.37
N LYS A 503 1.89 22.97 -10.12
CA LYS A 503 1.80 24.33 -9.59
C LYS A 503 3.17 24.99 -9.57
N ILE A 504 4.18 24.30 -9.06
CA ILE A 504 5.57 24.80 -9.02
C ILE A 504 6.14 24.92 -10.44
N ILE A 505 5.96 23.91 -11.30
CA ILE A 505 6.40 24.00 -12.71
C ILE A 505 5.79 25.22 -13.39
N SER A 506 4.48 25.42 -13.26
CA SER A 506 3.78 26.55 -13.87
C SER A 506 4.27 27.90 -13.33
N GLY A 507 4.62 27.97 -12.05
CA GLY A 507 5.23 29.16 -11.44
C GLY A 507 6.64 29.44 -11.93
N ILE A 508 7.41 28.38 -12.24
CA ILE A 508 8.77 28.50 -12.78
C ILE A 508 8.76 28.93 -14.25
N THR A 509 7.87 28.39 -15.08
CA THR A 509 7.83 28.68 -16.53
C THR A 509 7.13 29.97 -16.92
N LYS A 510 6.44 30.65 -15.97
CA LYS A 510 5.77 31.94 -16.19
C LYS A 510 6.71 33.15 -16.01
N HIS A 511 7.92 32.92 -15.55
CA HIS A 511 9.01 33.88 -15.41
C HIS A 511 10.16 33.48 -16.33
#